data_AF-A0A7X6YVX5-F1
#
_entry.id   AF-A0A7X6YVX5-F1
#
_cell.length_a   1.000
_cell.length_b   1.000
_cell.length_c   1.000
_cell.angle_alpha   90.00
_cell.angle_beta   90.00
_cell.angle_gamma   90.00
#
_symmetry.space_group_name_H-M   'P 1'
#
loop_
_entity.id
_entity.type
_entity.pdbx_description
1 polymer ?
#
loop_
_entity_poly.entity_id
_entity_poly.type
_entity_poly.pdbx_seq_one_letter_code
_entity_poly.pdbx_strand_id
1 'polypeptide(L)' 'MRFLCLLLIVLCAQAARAEIPATPVMTLYRFNGSLNIPYYDVDQFRRSGPSTPAGTLAQGSSLVPCLVVTNGEPLTDRK' A
#
# COMPACT_ATOMS: atom_id res chain seq x y z
N MET A 1 -21.68 -36.44 -26.91
CA MET A 1 -22.19 -35.15 -26.38
C MET A 1 -22.28 -35.13 -24.86
N ARG A 2 -22.85 -36.15 -24.20
CA ARG A 2 -22.99 -36.19 -22.72
C ARG A 2 -21.66 -36.10 -21.94
N PHE A 3 -20.63 -36.81 -22.42
CA PHE A 3 -19.28 -36.75 -21.83
C PHE A 3 -18.56 -35.40 -22.04
N LEU A 4 -18.87 -34.69 -23.14
CA LEU A 4 -18.29 -33.38 -23.43
C LEU A 4 -18.83 -32.31 -22.47
N CYS A 5 -20.13 -32.35 -22.16
CA CYS A 5 -20.71 -31.47 -21.16
C CYS A 5 -20.13 -31.72 -19.76
N LEU A 6 -19.90 -32.99 -19.40
CA LEU A 6 -19.30 -33.37 -18.13
C LEU A 6 -17.85 -32.88 -18.01
N LEU A 7 -17.07 -32.98 -19.09
CA LEU A 7 -15.70 -32.45 -19.15
C LEU A 7 -15.67 -30.92 -19.02
N LEU A 8 -16.61 -30.22 -19.67
CA LEU A 8 -16.70 -28.76 -19.57
C LEU A 8 -17.02 -28.28 -18.14
N ILE A 9 -17.92 -29.00 -17.44
CA ILE A 9 -18.28 -28.68 -16.06
C ILE A 9 -17.07 -28.84 -15.13
N VAL A 10 -16.26 -29.89 -15.32
CA VAL A 10 -15.05 -30.14 -14.52
C VAL A 10 -13.97 -29.08 -14.76
N LEU A 11 -13.81 -28.60 -16.00
CA LEU A 11 -12.85 -27.52 -16.29
C LEU A 11 -13.26 -26.18 -15.65
N CYS A 12 -14.54 -25.81 -15.72
CA CYS A 12 -15.02 -24.56 -15.10
C CYS A 12 -14.88 -24.55 -13.57
N ALA A 13 -14.94 -25.71 -12.91
CA ALA A 13 -14.77 -25.82 -11.47
C ALA A 13 -13.35 -25.44 -10.98
N GLN A 14 -12.33 -25.51 -11.84
CA GLN A 14 -10.95 -25.13 -11.45
C GLN A 14 -10.73 -23.61 -11.41
N ALA A 15 -11.54 -22.82 -12.13
CA ALA A 15 -11.43 -21.36 -12.12
C ALA A 15 -11.97 -20.73 -10.84
N ALA A 16 -12.71 -21.50 -10.02
CA ALA A 16 -13.27 -21.05 -8.73
C ALA A 16 -12.31 -21.29 -7.56
N ARG A 17 -11.00 -21.38 -7.80
CA ARG A 17 -10.01 -21.22 -6.74
C ARG A 17 -9.99 -19.75 -6.38
N ALA A 18 -10.92 -19.36 -5.50
CA ALA A 18 -10.84 -18.10 -4.78
C ALA A 18 -9.52 -18.12 -4.00
N GLU A 19 -8.47 -17.58 -4.61
CA GLU A 19 -7.27 -17.18 -3.90
C GLU A 19 -7.75 -16.14 -2.89
N ILE A 20 -7.96 -16.56 -1.64
CA ILE A 20 -8.19 -15.64 -0.54
C ILE A 20 -6.94 -14.76 -0.55
N PRO A 21 -7.03 -13.46 -0.90
CA PRO A 21 -5.87 -12.60 -0.87
C PRO A 21 -5.34 -12.70 0.55
N ALA A 22 -4.08 -13.13 0.69
CA ALA A 22 -3.45 -13.35 1.98
C ALA A 22 -3.82 -12.17 2.87
N THR A 23 -4.60 -12.43 3.91
CA THR A 23 -4.88 -11.44 4.93
C THR A 23 -3.52 -10.88 5.33
N PRO A 24 -3.31 -9.55 5.27
CA PRO A 24 -1.99 -8.98 5.51
C PRO A 24 -1.48 -9.55 6.82
N VAL A 25 -0.35 -10.25 6.75
CA VAL A 25 0.27 -10.90 7.89
C VAL A 25 0.68 -9.77 8.81
N MET A 26 -0.16 -9.48 9.81
CA MET A 26 0.09 -8.62 10.96
C MET A 26 1.05 -7.45 10.68
N THR A 27 0.53 -6.25 10.44
CA THR A 27 1.38 -5.05 10.43
C THR A 27 2.05 -4.94 11.81
N LEU A 28 3.35 -5.23 11.88
CA LEU A 28 4.12 -5.07 13.10
C LEU A 28 4.21 -3.58 13.43
N TYR A 29 3.28 -3.10 14.24
CA TYR A 29 3.37 -1.79 14.86
C TYR A 29 4.50 -1.84 15.88
N ARG A 30 5.68 -1.37 15.48
CA ARG A 30 6.83 -1.24 16.36
C ARG A 30 6.53 -0.12 17.36
N PHE A 31 5.96 -0.49 18.50
CA PHE A 31 5.92 0.38 19.68
C PHE A 31 7.39 0.65 20.08
N ASN A 32 7.75 1.94 20.20
CA ASN A 32 9.13 2.48 20.30
C ASN A 32 9.82 2.79 18.95
N GLY A 33 9.06 3.28 17.96
CA GLY A 33 9.64 4.00 16.82
C GLY A 33 10.39 5.27 17.25
N SER A 34 11.04 5.94 16.31
CA SER A 34 11.75 7.21 16.58
C SER A 34 10.84 8.22 17.29
N LEU A 35 11.37 8.88 18.33
CA LEU A 35 10.74 10.01 19.00
C LEU A 35 10.39 11.16 18.04
N ASN A 36 11.14 11.25 16.93
CA ASN A 36 10.97 12.26 15.90
C ASN A 36 10.69 11.59 14.55
N ILE A 37 9.49 11.84 14.01
CA ILE A 37 9.00 11.29 12.75
C ILE A 37 9.19 12.36 11.67
N PRO A 38 9.98 12.12 10.60
CA PRO A 38 10.20 13.15 9.58
C PRO A 38 8.92 13.41 8.77
N TYR A 39 8.70 14.68 8.42
CA TYR A 39 7.72 15.07 7.40
C TYR A 39 8.44 15.80 6.26
N TYR A 40 7.81 15.85 5.10
CA TYR A 40 8.41 16.36 3.88
C TYR A 40 7.54 17.45 3.25
N ASP A 41 8.21 18.43 2.66
CA ASP A 41 7.58 19.37 1.74
C ASP A 41 7.27 18.66 0.42
N VAL A 42 6.09 18.91 -0.14
CA VAL A 42 5.58 18.20 -1.33
C VAL A 42 6.43 18.51 -2.57
N ASP A 43 6.80 19.77 -2.78
CA ASP A 43 7.55 20.21 -3.96
C ASP A 43 9.01 19.75 -3.92
N GLN A 44 9.60 19.71 -2.73
CA GLN A 44 10.93 19.16 -2.53
C GLN A 44 10.92 17.63 -2.70
N PHE A 45 9.98 16.93 -2.05
CA PHE A 45 9.87 15.46 -2.14
C PHE A 45 9.71 14.99 -3.58
N ARG A 46 8.91 15.70 -4.40
CA ARG A 46 8.74 15.38 -5.82
C ARG A 46 10.04 15.44 -6.61
N ARG A 47 10.96 16.35 -6.26
CA ARG A 47 12.23 16.56 -6.98
C ARG A 47 13.34 15.62 -6.52
N SER A 48 13.40 15.35 -5.21
CA SER A 48 14.55 14.66 -4.61
C SER A 48 14.19 13.41 -3.81
N GLY A 49 12.92 13.02 -3.78
CA GLY A 49 12.41 11.91 -2.96
C GLY A 49 12.56 12.17 -1.45
N PRO A 50 12.56 11.11 -0.61
CA PRO A 50 12.70 11.19 0.84
C PRO A 50 14.15 11.49 1.30
N SER A 51 14.88 12.35 0.57
CA SER A 51 16.30 12.63 0.84
C SER A 51 16.52 13.77 1.85
N THR A 52 15.58 14.71 1.97
CA THR A 52 15.71 15.86 2.86
C THR A 52 14.36 16.17 3.51
N PRO A 53 14.18 15.80 4.79
CA PRO A 53 12.99 16.15 5.55
C PRO A 53 12.84 17.67 5.70
N ALA A 54 11.59 18.16 5.67
CA ALA A 54 11.27 19.55 5.98
C ALA A 54 11.30 19.80 7.51
N GLY A 55 11.10 18.75 8.30
CA GLY A 55 11.19 18.81 9.75
C GLY A 55 10.77 17.48 10.37
N THR A 56 10.45 17.51 11.66
CA THR A 56 10.01 16.33 12.42
C THR A 56 8.78 16.61 13.27
N LEU A 57 7.98 15.57 13.48
CA LEU A 57 6.88 15.54 14.42
C LEU A 57 7.26 14.71 15.63
N ALA A 58 6.88 15.17 16.82
CA ALA A 58 7.03 14.39 18.03
C ALA A 58 6.14 13.14 17.99
N GLN A 59 6.63 12.03 18.53
CA GLN A 59 5.84 10.82 18.72
C GLN A 59 4.60 11.13 19.58
N GLY A 60 3.43 10.64 19.15
CA GLY A 60 2.15 10.93 19.80
C GLY A 60 1.41 12.14 19.22
N SER A 61 2.01 12.85 18.25
CA SER A 61 1.29 13.87 17.46
C SER A 61 0.07 13.25 16.77
N SER A 62 -1.08 13.91 16.89
CA SER A 62 -2.30 13.52 16.19
C SER A 62 -2.29 14.11 14.78
N LEU A 63 -2.41 13.26 13.78
CA LEU A 63 -2.50 13.64 12.37
C LEU A 63 -3.68 12.94 11.72
N VAL A 64 -4.35 13.64 10.82
CA VAL A 64 -5.30 13.02 9.89
C VAL A 64 -4.51 12.55 8.67
N PRO A 65 -4.39 11.23 8.41
CA PRO A 65 -3.65 10.75 7.27
C PRO A 65 -4.40 11.10 5.98
N CYS A 66 -3.72 11.79 5.07
CA CYS A 66 -4.21 12.12 3.74
C CYS A 66 -3.25 11.59 2.68
N LEU A 67 -3.80 11.07 1.58
CA LEU A 67 -3.01 10.70 0.41
C LEU A 67 -2.69 11.95 -0.40
N VAL A 68 -1.41 12.27 -0.56
CA VAL A 68 -0.96 13.38 -1.41
C VAL A 68 -1.03 12.94 -2.87
N VAL A 69 -1.77 13.68 -3.69
CA VAL A 69 -1.95 13.42 -5.12
C VAL A 69 -1.48 14.64 -5.92
N THR A 70 -0.71 14.40 -6.98
CA THR A 70 -0.21 15.43 -7.90
C THR A 70 -0.37 14.94 -9.33
N ASN A 71 -0.91 15.78 -10.23
CA ASN A 71 -1.20 15.41 -11.61
C ASN A 71 -2.07 14.15 -11.77
N GLY A 72 -2.98 13.90 -10.81
CA GLY A 72 -3.86 12.73 -10.81
C GLY A 72 -3.19 11.45 -10.31
N GLU A 73 -1.90 11.48 -9.96
CA GLU A 73 -1.16 10.33 -9.47
C GLU A 73 -0.77 10.49 -7.99
N PRO A 74 -0.79 9.40 -7.20
CA PRO A 74 -0.26 9.42 -5.84
C PRO A 74 1.22 9.79 -5.84
N LEU A 75 1.61 10.74 -4.98
CA LEU A 75 3.01 11.05 -4.77
C LEU A 75 3.66 9.92 -3.97
N THR A 76 4.59 9.20 -4.59
CA THR A 76 5.32 8.08 -3.96
C THR A 76 6.83 8.26 -4.10
N ASP A 77 7.61 7.42 -3.42
CA ASP A 77 9.07 7.37 -3.52
C ASP A 77 9.58 6.70 -4.80
N ARG A 78 8.68 6.23 -5.67
CA ARG A 78 9.00 5.72 -6.99
C ARG A 78 9.45 6.89 -7.88
N LYS A 79 10.60 6.72 -8.52
CA LYS A 79 11.13 7.64 -9.53
C LYS A 79 10.34 7.56 -10.82
#